data_AF-A0A542B2V8-F1
#
_entry.id   AF-A0A542B2V8-F1
#
_cell.length_a   1.000
_cell.length_b   1.000
_cell.length_c   1.000
_cell.angle_alpha   90.00
_cell.angle_beta   90.00
_cell.angle_gamma   90.00
#
_symmetry.space_group_name_H-M   'P 1'
#
loop_
_entity.id
_entity.type
_entity.pdbx_description
1 polymer ?
#
loop_
_entity_poly.entity_id
_entity_poly.type
_entity_poly.pdbx_seq_one_letter_code
_entity_poly.pdbx_strand_id
1 'polypeptide(L)'
;MAPMPSDEFERPVVILTGLGIPTSVSSAMEAYMFLADWPHTQRDAAHAFAIKACLAAVLGEIEPETAKGLFASWAEKNDILALEPASFASSRKAGSHGTA
;
A
#
# COMPACT_ATOMS: atom_id res chain seq x y z
N MET A 1 -18.12 -11.76 -9.92
CA MET A 1 -16.67 -11.44 -10.00
C MET A 1 -16.00 -12.36 -9.01
N ALA A 2 -15.19 -13.31 -9.48
CA ALA A 2 -14.59 -14.31 -8.61
C ALA A 2 -13.55 -13.64 -7.68
N PRO A 3 -13.54 -13.94 -6.37
CA PRO A 3 -12.38 -13.62 -5.54
C PRO A 3 -11.24 -14.55 -5.96
N MET A 4 -10.00 -14.06 -6.08
CA MET A 4 -8.71 -14.77 -5.92
C MET A 4 -7.55 -13.86 -6.40
N PRO A 5 -6.33 -13.92 -5.82
CA PRO A 5 -5.84 -14.85 -4.78
C PRO A 5 -5.24 -14.12 -3.56
N SER A 6 -4.61 -14.89 -2.68
CA SER A 6 -4.04 -14.63 -1.33
C SER A 6 -3.09 -13.43 -1.10
N ASP A 7 -3.27 -12.32 -1.82
CA ASP A 7 -2.41 -11.13 -1.75
C ASP A 7 -2.95 -9.97 -0.92
N GLU A 8 -4.15 -10.17 -0.36
CA GLU A 8 -4.78 -9.16 0.49
C GLU A 8 -4.06 -9.09 1.83
N PHE A 9 -3.78 -7.87 2.25
CA PHE A 9 -3.19 -7.58 3.54
C PHE A 9 -4.27 -7.63 4.62
N GLU A 10 -4.00 -8.28 5.75
CA GLU A 10 -4.92 -8.26 6.91
C GLU A 10 -5.26 -6.84 7.39
N ARG A 11 -4.30 -5.92 7.23
CA ARG A 11 -4.49 -4.50 7.50
C ARG A 11 -3.94 -3.69 6.32
N PRO A 12 -4.75 -2.81 5.73
CA PRO A 12 -4.27 -1.95 4.65
C PRO A 12 -3.20 -1.00 5.16
N VAL A 13 -2.17 -0.78 4.35
CA VAL A 13 -1.11 0.19 4.62
C VAL A 13 -1.52 1.52 4.04
N VAL A 14 -1.56 2.57 4.88
CA VAL A 14 -1.88 3.92 4.42
C VAL A 14 -0.58 4.65 4.11
N ILE A 15 -0.45 5.12 2.87
CA ILE A 15 0.71 5.90 2.41
C ILE A 15 0.25 7.26 1.92
N LEU A 16 1.10 8.26 2.11
CA LEU A 16 0.92 9.58 1.52
C LEU A 16 1.57 9.58 0.15
N THR A 17 0.73 9.65 -0.89
CA THR A 17 1.23 9.85 -2.26
C THR A 17 1.83 11.25 -2.41
N GLY A 18 2.66 11.49 -3.42
CA GLY A 18 3.34 12.79 -3.63
C GLY A 18 2.42 14.02 -3.76
N LEU A 19 1.09 13.81 -3.83
CA LEU A 19 0.06 14.86 -3.77
C LEU A 19 -0.48 15.11 -2.35
N GLY A 20 0.07 14.45 -1.33
CA GLY A 20 -0.42 14.48 0.05
C GLY A 20 -1.74 13.72 0.25
N ILE A 21 -2.17 12.93 -0.74
CA ILE A 21 -3.42 12.17 -0.67
C ILE A 21 -3.14 10.82 0.00
N PRO A 22 -3.81 10.50 1.12
CA PRO A 22 -3.70 9.20 1.76
C PRO A 22 -4.32 8.12 0.88
N THR A 23 -3.52 7.13 0.51
CA THR A 23 -3.95 5.96 -0.24
C THR A 23 -3.86 4.73 0.65
N SER A 24 -4.96 4.01 0.78
CA SER A 24 -5.03 2.75 1.53
C SER A 24 -4.73 1.60 0.59
N VAL A 25 -3.54 1.04 0.71
CA VAL A 25 -3.07 -0.11 -0.06
C VAL A 25 -3.50 -1.38 0.67
N SER A 26 -4.43 -2.12 0.09
CA SER A 26 -5.04 -3.29 0.74
C SER A 26 -4.47 -4.61 0.21
N SER A 27 -3.69 -4.57 -0.87
CA SER A 27 -3.09 -5.77 -1.47
C SER A 27 -1.68 -5.53 -2.00
N ALA A 28 -0.88 -6.59 -2.13
CA ALA A 28 0.49 -6.44 -2.65
C ALA A 28 0.54 -6.01 -4.13
N MET A 29 -0.51 -6.30 -4.91
CA MET A 29 -0.67 -5.76 -6.25
C MET A 29 -0.80 -4.23 -6.27
N GLU A 30 -1.61 -3.65 -5.38
CA GLU A 30 -1.71 -2.19 -5.24
C GLU A 30 -0.36 -1.60 -4.80
N ALA A 31 0.33 -2.25 -3.86
CA ALA A 31 1.66 -1.83 -3.40
C ALA A 31 2.68 -1.85 -4.56
N TYR A 32 2.66 -2.90 -5.38
CA TYR A 32 3.49 -3.03 -6.56
C TYR A 32 3.24 -1.91 -7.57
N MET A 33 1.96 -1.61 -7.88
CA MET A 33 1.60 -0.52 -8.80
C MET A 33 2.09 0.83 -8.27
N PHE A 34 1.94 1.09 -6.97
CA PHE A 34 2.43 2.32 -6.35
C PHE A 34 3.96 2.45 -6.46
N LEU A 35 4.68 1.36 -6.18
CA LEU A 35 6.14 1.33 -6.34
C LEU A 35 6.53 1.50 -7.81
N ALA A 36 5.82 0.89 -8.76
CA ALA A 36 6.13 1.02 -10.18
C ALA A 36 5.96 2.47 -10.68
N ASP A 37 4.97 3.20 -10.16
CA ASP A 37 4.71 4.61 -10.47
C ASP A 37 5.71 5.57 -9.80
N TRP A 38 6.39 5.13 -8.74
CA TRP A 38 7.31 5.97 -7.96
C TRP A 38 8.44 6.56 -8.82
N PRO A 39 8.74 7.88 -8.71
CA PRO A 39 9.71 8.56 -9.58
C PRO A 39 11.12 8.00 -9.44
N HIS A 40 11.79 7.80 -10.59
CA HIS A 40 13.14 7.22 -10.68
C HIS A 40 14.20 7.96 -9.85
N THR A 41 14.03 9.26 -9.64
CA THR A 41 14.93 10.10 -8.84
C THR A 41 14.91 9.76 -7.35
N GLN A 42 13.85 9.11 -6.87
CA GLN A 42 13.67 8.67 -5.47
C GLN A 42 13.66 7.13 -5.36
N ARG A 43 14.16 6.42 -6.38
CA ARG A 43 14.28 4.95 -6.34
C ARG A 43 15.60 4.55 -5.70
N ASP A 44 15.52 4.12 -4.45
CA ASP A 44 16.64 3.56 -3.69
C ASP A 44 16.72 2.02 -3.77
N ALA A 45 17.80 1.44 -3.24
CA ALA A 45 17.90 -0.02 -3.09
C ALA A 45 16.72 -0.63 -2.29
N ALA A 46 16.15 0.13 -1.35
CA ALA A 46 14.95 -0.27 -0.61
C ALA A 46 13.71 -0.35 -1.50
N HIS A 47 13.59 0.52 -2.51
CA HIS A 47 12.50 0.47 -3.50
C HIS A 47 12.57 -0.80 -4.33
N ALA A 48 13.77 -1.12 -4.83
CA ALA A 48 14.01 -2.35 -5.60
C ALA A 48 13.76 -3.62 -4.77
N PHE A 49 13.93 -3.55 -3.45
CA PHE A 49 13.61 -4.67 -2.55
C PHE A 49 12.10 -4.79 -2.32
N ALA A 50 11.42 -3.68 -2.03
CA ALA A 50 9.98 -3.65 -1.83
C ALA A 50 9.22 -4.12 -3.07
N ILE A 51 9.62 -3.68 -4.27
CA ILE A 51 8.90 -4.05 -5.51
C ILE A 51 9.04 -5.54 -5.82
N LYS A 52 10.20 -6.13 -5.52
CA LYS A 52 10.43 -7.58 -5.67
C LYS A 52 9.61 -8.38 -4.65
N ALA A 53 9.53 -7.90 -3.41
CA ALA A 53 8.72 -8.53 -2.38
C ALA A 53 7.22 -8.49 -2.73
N CYS A 54 6.71 -7.35 -3.18
CA CYS A 54 5.32 -7.24 -3.64
C CYS A 54 5.05 -8.17 -4.82
N LEU A 55 5.97 -8.26 -5.78
CA LEU A 55 5.82 -9.19 -6.91
C LEU A 55 5.85 -10.66 -6.46
N ALA A 56 6.75 -11.03 -5.54
CA ALA A 56 6.83 -12.38 -4.99
C ALA A 56 5.55 -12.75 -4.21
N ALA A 57 4.94 -11.79 -3.50
CA ALA A 57 3.63 -11.99 -2.87
C ALA A 57 2.55 -12.26 -3.93
N VAL A 58 2.46 -11.42 -4.98
CA VAL A 58 1.52 -11.58 -6.11
C VAL A 58 1.64 -12.94 -6.81
N LEU A 59 2.86 -13.50 -6.85
CA LEU A 59 3.15 -14.81 -7.40
C LEU A 59 2.88 -15.96 -6.43
N GLY A 60 2.59 -15.68 -5.16
CA GLY A 60 2.40 -16.65 -4.09
C GLY A 60 3.69 -17.28 -3.56
N GLU A 61 4.86 -16.68 -3.83
CA GLU A 61 6.16 -17.15 -3.35
C GLU A 61 6.40 -16.81 -1.88
N ILE A 62 5.83 -15.70 -1.40
CA ILE A 62 5.91 -15.25 0.00
C ILE A 62 4.54 -14.82 0.51
N GLU A 63 4.40 -14.78 1.84
CA GLU A 63 3.18 -14.28 2.46
C GLU A 63 2.98 -12.78 2.18
N PRO A 64 1.73 -12.34 1.90
CA PRO A 64 1.44 -10.92 1.66
C PRO A 64 1.82 -10.06 2.88
N GLU A 65 1.70 -10.61 4.09
CA GLU A 65 2.14 -9.94 5.32
C GLU A 65 3.64 -9.64 5.36
N THR A 66 4.46 -10.53 4.78
CA THR A 66 5.90 -10.31 4.66
C THR A 66 6.19 -9.17 3.68
N ALA A 67 5.52 -9.17 2.51
CA ALA A 67 5.64 -8.08 1.54
C ALA A 67 5.14 -6.75 2.12
N LYS A 68 4.06 -6.77 2.90
CA LYS A 68 3.52 -5.63 3.64
C LYS A 68 4.55 -5.04 4.59
N GLY A 69 5.25 -5.87 5.37
CA GLY A 69 6.30 -5.41 6.29
C GLY A 69 7.45 -4.70 5.57
N LEU A 70 7.84 -5.23 4.41
CA LEU A 70 8.88 -4.62 3.56
C LEU A 70 8.42 -3.31 2.92
N PHE A 71 7.15 -3.28 2.48
CA PHE A 71 6.54 -2.07 1.94
C PHE A 71 6.40 -0.98 3.01
N ALA A 72 5.94 -1.33 4.21
CA ALA A 72 5.85 -0.42 5.34
C ALA A 72 7.22 0.14 5.73
N SER A 73 8.23 -0.72 5.86
CA SER A 73 9.61 -0.31 6.15
C SER A 73 10.17 0.64 5.08
N TRP A 74 9.84 0.40 3.81
CA TRP A 74 10.21 1.31 2.73
C TRP A 74 9.49 2.65 2.84
N ALA A 75 8.18 2.64 3.10
CA ALA A 75 7.39 3.86 3.28
C ALA A 75 7.85 4.68 4.50
N GLU A 76 8.21 4.02 5.62
CA GLU A 76 8.83 4.65 6.80
C GLU A 76 10.14 5.31 6.45
N LYS A 77 11.01 4.62 5.72
CA LYS A 77 12.31 5.15 5.28
C LYS A 77 12.16 6.40 4.39
N ASN A 78 11.08 6.49 3.62
CA ASN A 78 10.79 7.62 2.74
C ASN A 78 9.93 8.70 3.42
N ASP A 79 9.61 8.55 4.71
CA ASP A 79 8.75 9.46 5.49
C ASP A 79 7.34 9.65 4.87
N ILE A 80 6.89 8.68 4.07
CA ILE A 80 5.56 8.70 3.42
C ILE A 80 4.59 7.72 4.05
N LEU A 81 5.03 6.90 5.01
CA LEU A 81 4.12 6.04 5.76
C LEU A 81 3.22 6.93 6.62
N ALA A 82 1.90 6.85 6.41
CA ALA A 82 0.97 7.47 7.34
C ALA A 82 0.97 6.64 8.63
N LEU A 83 1.68 7.12 9.64
CA LEU A 83 1.74 6.50 10.95
C LEU A 83 0.32 6.31 11.50
N GLU A 84 0.01 5.07 11.86
CA GLU A 84 -1.24 4.56 12.46
C GLU A 84 -2.47 4.39 11.55
N PRO A 85 -2.78 3.15 11.11
CA PRO A 85 -4.06 2.80 10.50
C PRO A 85 -5.26 2.97 11.46
N ALA A 86 -5.03 3.21 12.77
CA ALA A 86 -6.09 3.48 13.74
C ALA A 86 -6.74 4.87 13.59
N SER A 87 -6.03 5.85 13.02
CA SER A 87 -6.50 7.24 12.98
C SER A 87 -7.19 7.62 11.65
N PHE A 88 -6.83 6.98 10.53
CA PHE A 88 -7.38 7.31 9.20
C PHE A 88 -8.68 6.59 8.85
N ALA A 89 -9.08 5.55 9.61
CA ALA A 89 -10.37 4.88 9.41
C ALA A 89 -11.60 5.77 9.73
N SER A 90 -11.40 6.96 10.32
CA SER A 90 -12.50 7.85 10.71
C SER A 90 -13.05 8.77 9.60
N SER A 91 -12.49 8.78 8.38
CA SER A 91 -12.96 9.73 7.34
C SER A 91 -13.76 9.13 6.18
N ARG A 92 -14.11 7.83 6.21
CA ARG A 92 -15.02 7.23 5.21
C ARG A 92 -16.38 6.79 5.77
N LYS A 93 -16.84 7.37 6.88
CA LYS A 93 -18.24 7.19 7.29
C LYS A 93 -19.09 8.35 6.78
N ALA A 94 -19.97 7.98 5.85
CA ALA A 94 -21.17 8.68 5.40
C ALA A 94 -20.97 9.81 4.35
N GLY A 95 -20.92 9.38 3.09
CA GLY A 95 -21.75 10.06 2.11
C GLY A 95 -23.23 9.84 2.49
N SER A 96 -23.98 10.94 2.65
CA SER A 96 -25.44 10.91 2.54
C SER A 96 -25.81 11.93 1.47
N HIS A 97 -26.10 11.43 0.28
CA HIS A 97 -26.83 12.17 -0.75
C HIS A 97 -28.22 12.53 -0.19
N GLY A 98 -28.50 13.82 -0.08
CA GLY A 98 -29.84 14.36 0.18
C GLY A 98 -30.17 15.37 -0.90
N THR A 99 -31.11 15.01 -1.74
CA THR A 99 -31.69 15.78 -2.85
C THR A 99 -32.51 16.97 -2.34
N ALA A 100 -32.43 18.10 -3.03
CA ALA A 100 -33.51 19.10 -3.09
C ALA A 100 -33.54 19.70 -4.50
#